data_AF-A0A8J4VK27-F1
#
_entry.id   AF-A0A8J4VK27-F1
#
_cell.length_a   1.000
_cell.length_b   1.000
_cell.length_c   1.000
_cell.angle_alpha   90.00
_cell.angle_beta   90.00
_cell.angle_gamma   90.00
#
_symmetry.space_group_name_H-M   'P 1'
#
loop_
_entity.id
_entity.type
_entity.pdbx_description
1 polymer ?
#
loop_
_entity_poly.entity_id
_entity_poly.type
_entity_poly.pdbx_seq_one_letter_code
_entity_poly.pdbx_strand_id
1 'polypeptide(L)'
;MSSQTPLGSKDLPTIDLWDLRSNVSKSIVEACDQFGFFKVINHGVPKEITEKVPQEGFSFFAKPTFVKQQAAQASPANPLGYGHKNIGALGDKGELEYLLLSTHPFYIAEKFITISDDPSRFSSTVNHYIQAVRDLTCELLELIAEGLYVKDKSVFSGLIRDVESDSLLRLNYYLPTSKDDILGLENILTLSS
;
A
#
# COMPACT_ATOMS: atom_id res chain seq x y z
N MET A 1 8.67 -46.73 -0.29
CA MET A 1 9.52 -45.55 -0.57
C MET A 1 8.63 -44.51 -1.22
N SER A 2 8.04 -43.64 -0.42
CA SER A 2 7.17 -42.56 -0.94
C SER A 2 8.05 -41.37 -1.23
N SER A 3 8.21 -41.05 -2.51
CA SER A 3 8.89 -39.85 -2.98
C SER A 3 8.08 -38.63 -2.53
N GLN A 4 8.60 -37.89 -1.56
CA GLN A 4 8.16 -36.53 -1.30
C GLN A 4 8.58 -35.67 -2.49
N THR A 5 7.61 -35.24 -3.28
CA THR A 5 7.79 -34.16 -4.26
C THR A 5 8.07 -32.87 -3.48
N PRO A 6 9.13 -32.10 -3.80
CA PRO A 6 9.35 -30.79 -3.19
C PRO A 6 8.12 -29.90 -3.45
N LEU A 7 7.67 -29.17 -2.43
CA LEU A 7 6.64 -28.15 -2.56
C LEU A 7 7.18 -27.06 -3.49
N GLY A 8 6.96 -27.22 -4.80
CA GLY A 8 7.37 -26.26 -5.80
C GLY A 8 6.73 -24.92 -5.50
N SER A 9 7.54 -23.88 -5.30
CA SER A 9 7.08 -22.50 -5.15
C SER A 9 6.30 -22.12 -6.41
N LYS A 10 4.97 -22.15 -6.34
CA LYS A 10 4.15 -21.51 -7.37
C LYS A 10 4.42 -20.00 -7.28
N ASP A 11 4.95 -19.43 -8.34
CA ASP A 11 5.08 -17.97 -8.46
C ASP A 11 3.71 -17.31 -8.27
N LEU A 12 3.70 -16.14 -7.65
CA LEU A 12 2.48 -15.35 -7.48
C LEU A 12 1.87 -15.02 -8.86
N PRO A 13 0.55 -15.21 -9.05
CA PRO A 13 -0.12 -14.87 -10.30
C PRO A 13 0.14 -13.41 -10.70
N THR A 14 0.49 -13.18 -11.96
CA THR A 14 0.67 -11.83 -12.52
C THR A 14 -0.40 -11.60 -13.58
N ILE A 15 -1.18 -10.53 -13.42
CA ILE A 15 -2.34 -10.21 -14.23
C ILE A 15 -2.07 -8.94 -15.03
N ASP A 16 -2.19 -9.04 -16.35
CA ASP A 16 -2.05 -7.92 -17.27
C ASP A 16 -3.40 -7.23 -17.47
N LEU A 17 -3.53 -5.97 -17.02
CA LEU A 17 -4.79 -5.23 -17.17
C LEU A 17 -5.07 -4.77 -18.62
N TRP A 18 -4.13 -4.97 -19.56
CA TRP A 18 -4.37 -4.72 -20.98
C TRP A 18 -4.97 -5.92 -21.73
N ASP A 19 -5.10 -7.09 -21.09
CA ASP A 19 -5.82 -8.22 -21.69
C ASP A 19 -7.33 -7.96 -21.74
N LEU A 20 -8.06 -8.82 -22.45
CA LEU A 20 -9.50 -8.78 -22.54
C LEU A 20 -10.12 -8.82 -21.13
N ARG A 21 -10.99 -7.84 -20.85
CA ARG A 21 -11.63 -7.66 -19.54
C ARG A 21 -12.20 -8.95 -18.93
N SER A 22 -12.80 -9.82 -19.75
CA SER A 22 -13.36 -11.10 -19.31
C SER A 22 -12.29 -12.11 -18.88
N ASN A 23 -11.11 -12.07 -19.48
CA ASN A 23 -9.97 -12.87 -19.05
C ASN A 23 -9.43 -12.32 -17.73
N VAL A 24 -9.24 -11.00 -17.66
CA VAL A 24 -8.73 -10.31 -16.46
C VAL A 24 -9.63 -10.59 -15.25
N SER A 25 -10.95 -10.42 -15.37
CA SER A 25 -11.89 -10.65 -14.27
C SER A 25 -11.85 -12.11 -13.79
N LYS A 26 -11.79 -13.06 -14.72
CA LYS A 26 -11.66 -14.49 -14.40
C LYS A 26 -10.33 -14.80 -13.69
N SER A 27 -9.22 -14.31 -14.21
CA SER A 27 -7.88 -14.51 -13.63
C SER A 27 -7.75 -13.88 -12.24
N ILE A 28 -8.38 -12.73 -12.00
CA ILE A 28 -8.41 -12.11 -10.67
C ILE A 28 -9.14 -13.02 -9.69
N VAL A 29 -10.34 -13.52 -10.03
CA VAL A 29 -11.10 -14.42 -9.15
C VAL A 29 -10.34 -15.72 -8.87
N GLU A 30 -9.73 -16.32 -9.89
CA GLU A 30 -8.90 -17.53 -9.72
C GLU A 30 -7.69 -17.29 -8.83
N ALA A 31 -7.02 -16.14 -8.96
CA ALA A 31 -5.89 -15.78 -8.11
C ALA A 31 -6.31 -15.51 -6.66
N CYS A 32 -7.43 -14.81 -6.46
CA CYS A 32 -8.02 -14.61 -5.14
C CYS A 32 -8.38 -15.93 -4.45
N ASP A 33 -9.00 -16.87 -5.16
CA ASP A 33 -9.41 -18.18 -4.63
C ASP A 33 -8.22 -19.09 -4.28
N GLN A 34 -7.20 -19.14 -5.15
CA GLN A 34 -6.07 -20.06 -4.98
C GLN A 34 -4.94 -19.51 -4.11
N PHE A 35 -4.70 -18.19 -4.15
CA PHE A 35 -3.53 -17.56 -3.52
C PHE A 35 -3.89 -16.48 -2.51
N GLY A 36 -5.04 -15.82 -2.67
CA GLY A 36 -5.40 -14.61 -1.91
C GLY A 36 -4.59 -13.37 -2.29
N PHE A 37 -3.63 -13.49 -3.23
CA PHE A 37 -2.74 -12.44 -3.68
C PHE A 37 -2.42 -12.58 -5.17
N PHE A 38 -2.18 -11.45 -5.83
CA PHE A 38 -1.73 -11.39 -7.21
C PHE A 38 -0.95 -10.09 -7.46
N LYS A 39 -0.12 -10.09 -8.50
CA LYS A 39 0.54 -8.90 -9.04
C LYS A 39 -0.27 -8.38 -10.22
N VAL A 40 -0.30 -7.05 -10.39
CA VAL A 40 -0.87 -6.43 -11.59
C VAL A 40 0.24 -5.72 -12.37
N ILE A 41 0.21 -5.87 -13.68
CA ILE A 41 1.06 -5.11 -14.60
C ILE A 41 0.19 -4.31 -15.56
N ASN A 42 0.77 -3.31 -16.23
CA ASN A 42 0.06 -2.42 -17.15
C ASN A 42 -1.17 -1.75 -16.49
N HIS A 43 -1.08 -1.47 -15.19
CA HIS A 43 -2.17 -0.98 -14.35
C HIS A 43 -2.51 0.52 -14.52
N GLY A 44 -1.94 1.19 -15.53
CA GLY A 44 -2.26 2.58 -15.87
C GLY A 44 -1.73 3.66 -14.90
N VAL A 45 -1.40 3.34 -13.64
CA VAL A 45 -0.79 4.30 -12.70
C VAL A 45 0.55 4.81 -13.25
N PRO A 46 0.73 6.15 -13.43
CA PRO A 46 1.95 6.72 -13.94
C PRO A 46 3.17 6.39 -13.08
N LYS A 47 4.25 5.96 -13.73
CA LYS A 47 5.51 5.58 -13.06
C LYS A 47 6.05 6.70 -12.18
N GLU A 48 5.98 7.93 -12.66
CA GLU A 48 6.41 9.14 -11.95
C GLU A 48 5.71 9.30 -10.59
N ILE A 49 4.44 8.92 -10.48
CA ILE A 49 3.68 8.99 -9.23
C ILE A 49 4.15 7.90 -8.25
N THR A 50 4.38 6.67 -8.77
CA THR A 50 4.88 5.54 -7.97
C THR A 50 6.32 5.71 -7.48
N GLU A 51 7.13 6.52 -8.17
CA GLU A 51 8.53 6.79 -7.79
C GLU A 51 8.67 7.95 -6.80
N LYS A 52 7.78 8.96 -6.86
CA LYS A 52 7.88 10.17 -6.01
C LYS A 52 7.47 9.93 -4.56
N VAL A 53 6.39 9.18 -4.29
CA VAL A 53 5.95 8.93 -2.90
C VAL A 53 7.02 8.25 -2.04
N PRO A 54 7.73 7.21 -2.52
CA PRO A 54 8.88 6.65 -1.79
C PRO A 54 9.97 7.68 -1.48
N GLN A 55 10.28 8.59 -2.41
CA GLN A 55 11.31 9.63 -2.20
C GLN A 55 10.92 10.60 -1.07
N GLU A 56 9.66 11.01 -1.04
CA GLU A 56 9.11 11.83 0.05
C GLU A 56 9.15 11.06 1.38
N GLY A 57 8.83 9.76 1.37
CA GLY A 57 8.97 8.87 2.53
C GLY A 57 10.42 8.76 3.05
N PHE A 58 11.39 8.50 2.17
CA PHE A 58 12.81 8.44 2.54
C PHE A 58 13.31 9.76 3.13
N SER A 59 12.87 10.88 2.56
CA SER A 59 13.20 12.22 3.08
C SER A 59 12.68 12.41 4.50
N PHE A 60 11.49 11.91 4.81
CA PHE A 60 10.95 11.91 6.17
C PHE A 60 11.73 10.98 7.12
N PHE A 61 11.96 9.72 6.75
CA PHE A 61 12.62 8.74 7.64
C PHE A 61 14.10 9.07 7.90
N ALA A 62 14.76 9.82 7.00
CA ALA A 62 16.10 10.33 7.18
C ALA A 62 16.21 11.46 8.24
N LYS A 63 15.09 12.06 8.65
CA LYS A 63 15.09 13.10 9.69
C LYS A 63 15.52 12.53 11.06
N PRO A 64 16.10 13.34 11.94
CA PRO A 64 16.39 12.92 13.31
C PRO A 64 15.14 12.41 14.04
N THR A 65 15.31 11.40 14.90
CA THR A 65 14.20 10.77 15.64
C THR A 65 13.30 11.77 16.37
N PHE A 66 13.88 12.82 16.97
CA PHE A 66 13.09 13.84 17.68
C PHE A 66 12.16 14.62 16.75
N VAL A 67 12.53 14.81 15.47
CA VAL A 67 11.67 15.45 14.46
C VAL A 67 10.58 14.47 14.02
N LYS A 68 10.93 13.21 13.74
CA LYS A 68 9.95 12.17 13.39
C LYS A 68 8.89 11.98 14.46
N GLN A 69 9.28 12.06 15.74
CA GLN A 69 8.37 12.02 16.89
C GLN A 69 7.37 13.18 16.94
N GLN A 70 7.65 14.33 16.31
CA GLN A 70 6.66 15.42 16.21
C GLN A 70 5.52 15.08 15.24
N ALA A 71 5.73 14.13 14.33
CA ALA A 71 4.69 13.56 13.49
C ALA A 71 3.98 12.36 14.15
N ALA A 72 4.43 11.91 15.34
CA ALA A 72 3.73 10.90 16.14
C ALA A 72 2.51 11.53 16.83
N GLN A 73 1.53 10.70 17.20
CA GLN A 73 0.34 11.20 17.88
C GLN A 73 0.59 11.52 19.35
N ALA A 74 -0.22 12.44 19.86
CA ALA A 74 -0.36 12.70 21.28
C ALA A 74 -1.32 11.73 22.00
N SER A 75 -2.17 10.97 21.28
CA SER A 75 -3.26 10.17 21.87
C SER A 75 -3.33 8.72 21.35
N PRO A 76 -3.55 7.71 22.22
CA PRO A 76 -3.74 6.31 21.85
C PRO A 76 -4.95 6.01 20.94
N ALA A 77 -5.93 6.92 20.88
CA ALA A 77 -7.17 6.72 20.13
C ALA A 77 -7.06 7.07 18.63
N ASN A 78 -5.94 7.66 18.19
CA ASN A 78 -5.70 8.00 16.79
C ASN A 78 -4.47 7.22 16.29
N PRO A 79 -4.62 6.30 15.32
CA PRO A 79 -3.49 5.47 14.86
C PRO A 79 -2.59 6.16 13.83
N LEU A 80 -2.99 7.34 13.32
CA LEU A 80 -2.28 8.05 12.24
C LEU A 80 -0.89 8.57 12.68
N GLY A 81 -0.05 9.04 11.78
CA GLY A 81 1.25 9.63 12.08
C GLY A 81 2.40 8.61 12.16
N TYR A 82 3.51 9.07 12.74
CA TYR A 82 4.73 8.27 12.86
C TYR A 82 4.64 7.25 13.99
N GLY A 83 5.12 6.04 13.71
CA GLY A 83 5.32 5.00 14.69
C GLY A 83 6.57 4.18 14.43
N HIS A 84 7.05 3.54 15.49
CA HIS A 84 8.19 2.64 15.46
C HIS A 84 7.82 1.35 16.19
N LYS A 85 8.11 0.20 15.59
CA LYS A 85 7.81 -1.12 16.14
C LYS A 85 8.99 -2.06 15.94
N ASN A 86 9.36 -2.77 17.00
CA ASN A 86 10.18 -3.97 16.86
C ASN A 86 9.25 -5.10 16.37
N ILE A 87 9.54 -5.63 15.18
CA ILE A 87 8.71 -6.67 14.55
C ILE A 87 9.15 -8.11 14.92
N GLY A 88 10.14 -8.28 15.82
CA GLY A 88 10.47 -9.58 16.43
C GLY A 88 9.91 -9.74 17.86
N ALA A 89 9.50 -10.92 18.35
CA ALA A 89 9.80 -12.29 17.93
C ALA A 89 8.54 -13.18 17.78
N LEU A 90 8.16 -13.48 16.53
CA LEU A 90 7.24 -14.56 16.11
C LEU A 90 7.52 -15.03 14.65
N GLY A 91 8.74 -14.84 14.13
CA GLY A 91 9.13 -15.23 12.76
C GLY A 91 9.83 -14.13 11.97
N ASP A 92 9.57 -12.87 12.31
CA ASP A 92 10.22 -11.70 11.69
C ASP A 92 11.44 -11.23 12.50
N LYS A 93 12.42 -10.61 11.81
CA LYS A 93 13.56 -9.90 12.38
C LYS A 93 13.58 -8.48 11.84
N GLY A 94 13.79 -7.50 12.72
CA GLY A 94 14.06 -6.12 12.31
C GLY A 94 13.32 -5.06 13.11
N GLU A 95 13.67 -3.81 12.84
CA GLU A 95 12.96 -2.62 13.30
C GLU A 95 12.18 -2.03 12.14
N LEU A 96 10.94 -1.63 12.40
CA LEU A 96 10.04 -1.01 11.42
C LEU A 96 9.71 0.40 11.90
N GLU A 97 10.04 1.39 11.09
CA GLU A 97 9.43 2.71 11.15
C GLU A 97 8.26 2.77 10.17
N TYR A 98 7.19 3.47 10.53
CA TYR A 98 6.07 3.69 9.62
C TYR A 98 5.47 5.08 9.79
N LEU A 99 4.86 5.56 8.70
CA LEU A 99 4.04 6.77 8.68
C LEU A 99 2.65 6.39 8.17
N LEU A 100 1.63 6.54 9.01
CA LEU A 100 0.24 6.23 8.67
C LEU A 100 -0.55 7.50 8.38
N LEU A 101 -1.07 7.65 7.18
CA LEU A 101 -1.76 8.85 6.72
C LEU A 101 -3.21 8.49 6.39
N SER A 102 -4.14 9.35 6.79
CA SER A 102 -5.51 9.26 6.30
C SER A 102 -5.52 9.63 4.83
N THR A 103 -6.33 8.95 4.01
CA THR A 103 -6.55 9.38 2.62
C THR A 103 -7.64 10.43 2.48
N HIS A 104 -8.29 10.81 3.59
CA HIS A 104 -9.35 11.82 3.56
C HIS A 104 -8.75 13.23 3.51
N PRO A 105 -9.10 14.08 2.51
CA PRO A 105 -8.53 15.41 2.34
C PRO A 105 -8.52 16.33 3.58
N PHE A 106 -9.47 16.17 4.51
CA PHE A 106 -9.57 17.02 5.70
C PHE A 106 -8.52 16.73 6.78
N TYR A 107 -7.99 15.51 6.87
CA TYR A 107 -7.03 15.12 7.92
C TYR A 107 -5.56 15.28 7.50
N ILE A 108 -5.36 15.61 6.23
CA ILE A 108 -4.10 15.59 5.51
C ILE A 108 -3.32 16.91 5.72
N ALA A 109 -4.01 18.05 5.77
CA ALA A 109 -3.36 19.37 5.76
C ALA A 109 -2.57 19.74 7.04
N GLU A 110 -3.08 19.40 8.23
CA GLU A 110 -2.40 19.78 9.50
C GLU A 110 -1.15 18.96 9.79
N LYS A 111 -1.09 17.70 9.33
CA LYS A 111 0.03 16.79 9.63
C LYS A 111 1.24 17.01 8.74
N PHE A 112 1.07 17.57 7.53
CA PHE A 112 2.17 17.69 6.59
C PHE A 112 3.23 18.70 6.96
N ILE A 113 2.90 19.67 7.82
CA ILE A 113 3.85 20.65 8.33
C ILE A 113 4.96 19.97 9.14
N THR A 114 4.66 18.89 9.86
CA THR A 114 5.66 18.16 10.67
C THR A 114 6.35 17.04 9.90
N ILE A 115 5.84 16.67 8.73
CA ILE A 115 6.34 15.55 7.92
C ILE A 115 7.35 16.03 6.86
N SER A 116 7.13 17.18 6.23
CA SER A 116 7.98 17.66 5.13
C SER A 116 8.45 19.09 5.33
N ASP A 117 9.66 19.38 4.86
CA ASP A 117 10.18 20.76 4.77
C ASP A 117 9.49 21.53 3.62
N ASP A 118 8.83 20.81 2.70
CA ASP A 118 7.89 21.34 1.72
C ASP A 118 6.54 20.60 1.84
N PRO A 119 5.67 21.02 2.79
CA PRO A 119 4.37 20.41 3.01
C PRO A 119 3.47 20.43 1.77
N SER A 120 3.60 21.45 0.93
CA SER A 120 2.77 21.64 -0.26
C SER A 120 3.07 20.60 -1.33
N ARG A 121 4.36 20.38 -1.60
CA ARG A 121 4.83 19.35 -2.53
C ARG A 121 4.54 17.95 -2.01
N PHE A 122 4.79 17.70 -0.72
CA PHE A 122 4.50 16.40 -0.09
C PHE A 122 3.01 16.08 -0.23
N SER A 123 2.14 17.02 0.16
CA SER A 123 0.69 16.90 0.03
C SER A 123 0.25 16.60 -1.38
N SER A 124 0.72 17.40 -2.35
CA SER A 124 0.38 17.21 -3.76
C SER A 124 0.80 15.83 -4.26
N THR A 125 2.02 15.40 -3.95
CA THR A 125 2.57 14.11 -4.37
C THR A 125 1.75 12.94 -3.80
N VAL A 126 1.48 12.98 -2.49
CA VAL A 126 0.72 11.94 -1.79
C VAL A 126 -0.74 11.90 -2.27
N ASN A 127 -1.40 13.04 -2.46
CA ASN A 127 -2.77 13.09 -2.95
C ASN A 127 -2.91 12.55 -4.38
N HIS A 128 -1.97 12.86 -5.28
CA HIS A 128 -1.98 12.27 -6.63
C HIS A 128 -1.81 10.75 -6.60
N TYR A 129 -0.94 10.23 -5.73
CA TYR A 129 -0.78 8.79 -5.54
C TYR A 129 -2.03 8.14 -4.98
N ILE A 130 -2.61 8.70 -3.91
CA ILE A 130 -3.84 8.22 -3.30
C ILE A 130 -4.96 8.14 -4.33
N GLN A 131 -5.14 9.20 -5.12
CA GLN A 131 -6.18 9.22 -6.16
C GLN A 131 -5.93 8.13 -7.22
N ALA A 132 -4.71 8.02 -7.75
CA ALA A 132 -4.40 7.04 -8.78
C ALA A 132 -4.56 5.59 -8.30
N VAL A 133 -4.15 5.29 -7.07
CA VAL A 133 -4.33 3.95 -6.50
C VAL A 133 -5.78 3.70 -6.09
N ARG A 134 -6.52 4.71 -5.61
CA ARG A 134 -7.97 4.60 -5.34
C ARG A 134 -8.74 4.22 -6.61
N ASP A 135 -8.42 4.86 -7.73
CA ASP A 135 -9.06 4.57 -9.02
C ASP A 135 -8.72 3.15 -9.49
N LEU A 136 -7.45 2.74 -9.40
CA LEU A 136 -7.03 1.36 -9.69
C LEU A 136 -7.75 0.34 -8.78
N THR A 137 -7.83 0.59 -7.49
CA THR A 137 -8.54 -0.29 -6.53
C THR A 137 -10.01 -0.42 -6.91
N CYS A 138 -10.67 0.68 -7.29
CA CYS A 138 -12.06 0.64 -7.76
C CYS A 138 -12.21 -0.24 -9.00
N GLU A 139 -11.30 -0.10 -9.98
CA GLU A 139 -11.30 -0.94 -11.18
C GLU A 139 -11.14 -2.43 -10.85
N LEU A 140 -10.17 -2.78 -9.99
CA LEU A 140 -9.93 -4.15 -9.56
C LEU A 140 -11.16 -4.74 -8.81
N LEU A 141 -11.78 -3.96 -7.94
CA LEU A 141 -13.00 -4.36 -7.23
C LEU A 141 -14.19 -4.58 -8.16
N GLU A 142 -14.35 -3.73 -9.18
CA GLU A 142 -15.37 -3.91 -10.22
C GLU A 142 -15.10 -5.16 -11.09
N LEU A 143 -13.83 -5.49 -11.36
CA LEU A 143 -13.42 -6.72 -12.04
C LEU A 143 -13.70 -7.97 -11.19
N ILE A 144 -13.47 -7.89 -9.87
CA ILE A 144 -13.84 -8.95 -8.93
C ILE A 144 -15.35 -9.19 -8.93
N ALA A 145 -16.14 -8.12 -8.79
CA ALA A 145 -17.60 -8.21 -8.84
C ALA A 145 -18.09 -8.83 -10.16
N GLU A 146 -17.46 -8.45 -11.28
CA GLU A 146 -17.75 -9.03 -12.59
C GLU A 146 -17.40 -10.51 -12.69
N GLY A 147 -16.21 -10.94 -12.23
CA GLY A 147 -15.80 -12.34 -12.25
C GLY A 147 -16.64 -13.23 -11.31
N LEU A 148 -17.24 -12.63 -10.28
CA LEU A 148 -18.19 -13.28 -9.37
C LEU A 148 -19.65 -13.22 -9.88
N TYR A 149 -19.88 -12.69 -11.08
CA TYR A 149 -21.21 -12.54 -11.68
C TYR A 149 -22.18 -11.69 -10.84
N VAL A 150 -21.66 -10.75 -10.06
CA VAL A 150 -22.46 -9.80 -9.29
C VAL A 150 -23.12 -8.82 -10.27
N LYS A 151 -24.44 -8.63 -10.12
CA LYS A 151 -25.23 -7.76 -11.02
C LYS A 151 -24.75 -6.30 -10.97
N ASP A 152 -24.56 -5.78 -9.77
CA ASP A 152 -23.99 -4.45 -9.56
C ASP A 152 -22.48 -4.55 -9.35
N LYS A 153 -21.73 -4.28 -10.42
CA LYS A 153 -20.26 -4.33 -10.39
C LYS A 153 -19.66 -3.28 -9.45
N SER A 154 -20.40 -2.20 -9.18
CA SER A 154 -19.91 -1.10 -8.38
C SER A 154 -20.00 -1.35 -6.87
N VAL A 155 -20.67 -2.42 -6.42
CA VAL A 155 -20.98 -2.69 -5.01
C VAL A 155 -19.77 -2.58 -4.08
N PHE A 156 -18.61 -3.09 -4.49
CA PHE A 156 -17.38 -3.01 -3.69
C PHE A 156 -16.64 -1.69 -3.89
N SER A 157 -16.55 -1.20 -5.13
CA SER A 157 -15.93 0.10 -5.42
C SER A 157 -16.67 1.27 -4.73
N GLY A 158 -17.97 1.13 -4.48
CA GLY A 158 -18.79 2.11 -3.78
C GLY A 158 -18.32 2.34 -2.35
N LEU A 159 -17.86 1.29 -1.66
CA LEU A 159 -17.29 1.37 -0.32
C LEU A 159 -15.99 2.19 -0.29
N ILE A 160 -15.17 2.06 -1.33
CA ILE A 160 -13.93 2.84 -1.48
C ILE A 160 -14.25 4.28 -1.91
N ARG A 161 -15.28 4.47 -2.74
CA ARG A 161 -15.71 5.78 -3.23
C ARG A 161 -16.45 6.60 -2.17
N ASP A 162 -16.97 5.97 -1.12
CA ASP A 162 -17.67 6.65 -0.05
C ASP A 162 -16.80 7.73 0.62
N VAL A 163 -17.45 8.79 1.07
CA VAL A 163 -16.80 9.89 1.81
C VAL A 163 -16.38 9.45 3.21
N GLU A 164 -17.11 8.49 3.79
CA GLU A 164 -16.82 7.86 5.07
C GLU A 164 -15.85 6.67 4.94
N SER A 165 -15.24 6.47 3.77
CA SER A 165 -14.19 5.44 3.60
C SER A 165 -13.01 5.72 4.53
N ASP A 166 -12.63 4.71 5.30
CA ASP A 166 -11.55 4.73 6.28
C ASP A 166 -10.19 4.35 5.69
N SER A 167 -10.04 4.44 4.37
CA SER A 167 -8.79 4.14 3.66
C SER A 167 -7.58 4.89 4.24
N LEU A 168 -6.48 4.15 4.42
CA LEU A 168 -5.21 4.66 4.94
C LEU A 168 -4.06 4.40 3.97
N LEU A 169 -3.13 5.36 3.90
CA LEU A 169 -1.83 5.19 3.27
C LEU A 169 -0.79 4.92 4.35
N ARG A 170 -0.07 3.80 4.24
CA ARG A 170 1.04 3.48 5.14
C ARG A 170 2.35 3.44 4.37
N LEU A 171 3.29 4.32 4.76
CA LEU A 171 4.68 4.22 4.34
C LEU A 171 5.42 3.37 5.37
N ASN A 172 6.04 2.27 4.94
CA ASN A 172 6.84 1.40 5.79
C ASN A 172 8.32 1.57 5.45
N TYR A 173 9.16 1.72 6.47
CA TYR A 173 10.61 1.78 6.36
C TYR A 173 11.22 0.69 7.24
N TYR A 174 11.71 -0.36 6.59
CA TYR A 174 12.36 -1.49 7.24
C TYR A 174 13.83 -1.14 7.46
N LEU A 175 14.26 -1.12 8.71
CA LEU A 175 15.65 -0.83 9.04
C LEU A 175 16.52 -2.04 8.69
N PRO A 176 17.70 -1.83 8.09
CA PRO A 176 18.65 -2.91 7.84
C PRO A 176 18.99 -3.63 9.15
N THR A 177 18.83 -4.95 9.16
CA THR A 177 19.14 -5.77 10.35
C THR A 177 20.65 -6.08 10.42
N SER A 178 21.35 -5.96 9.28
CA SER A 178 22.79 -6.04 9.11
C SER A 178 23.26 -5.11 7.98
N LYS A 179 24.57 -4.89 7.85
CA LYS A 179 25.14 -4.05 6.76
C LYS A 179 24.89 -4.63 5.35
N ASP A 180 24.55 -5.92 5.25
CA ASP A 180 24.32 -6.61 3.98
C ASP A 180 22.85 -6.53 3.51
N ASP A 181 21.92 -6.10 4.38
CA ASP A 181 20.48 -6.01 4.10
C ASP A 181 20.04 -4.70 3.42
N ILE A 182 20.98 -3.78 3.16
CA ILE A 182 20.71 -2.43 2.61
C ILE A 182 20.08 -2.47 1.19
N LEU A 183 20.08 -3.64 0.54
CA LEU A 183 19.62 -3.82 -0.84
C LEU A 183 18.15 -4.24 -0.99
N GLY A 184 17.43 -4.50 0.11
CA GLY A 184 16.08 -5.10 0.08
C GLY A 184 14.96 -4.12 0.40
N LEU A 185 14.87 -2.97 -0.27
CA LEU A 185 13.72 -2.07 -0.16
C LEU A 185 12.60 -2.53 -1.12
N GLU A 186 11.84 -3.57 -0.77
CA GLU A 186 10.51 -3.74 -1.36
C GLU A 186 9.53 -2.84 -0.60
N ASN A 187 9.25 -1.68 -1.16
CA ASN A 187 8.23 -0.77 -0.65
C ASN A 187 6.85 -1.42 -0.79
N ILE A 188 6.40 -2.17 0.21
CA ILE A 188 5.00 -2.58 0.29
C ILE A 188 4.22 -1.38 0.80
N LEU A 189 3.81 -0.52 -0.14
CA LEU A 189 2.80 0.50 0.08
C LEU A 189 1.43 -0.19 0.04
N THR A 190 0.95 -0.63 1.20
CA THR A 190 -0.43 -1.12 1.33
C THR A 190 -1.36 0.07 1.54
N LEU A 191 -2.32 0.27 0.63
CA LEU A 191 -3.59 0.87 1.03
C LEU A 191 -4.37 -0.22 1.74
N SER A 192 -4.68 0.00 3.01
CA SER A 192 -5.65 -0.81 3.75
C SER A 192 -6.89 0.04 3.97
N SER A 193 -8.04 -0.46 3.52
CA SER A 193 -9.35 -0.11 4.07
C SER A 193 -9.50 -0.82 5.40
#